data_AF-A0A7X0B1L6-F1
#
_entry.id   AF-A0A7X0B1L6-F1
#
_cell.length_a   1.000
_cell.length_b   1.000
_cell.length_c   1.000
_cell.angle_alpha   90.00
_cell.angle_beta   90.00
_cell.angle_gamma   90.00
#
_symmetry.space_group_name_H-M   'P 1'
#
loop_
_entity.id
_entity.type
_entity.pdbx_description
1 polymer ?
#
loop_
_entity_poly.entity_id
_entity_poly.type
_entity_poly.pdbx_seq_one_letter_code
_entity_poly.pdbx_strand_id
1 'polypeptide(L)'
;MSDRIPLETVFACAELAITWPIAQRLIASAVPPTVFARPGLVGVLEGALVVPAGWADWHDDGPGWPEVRDLVQIDLSAPETWQPLYGGCPILGLEQVDHAAIFDHPLVLHRHPLDWLRARGAGACVLDWSADLRFWIGQAPAITCATRGLAKRLKERLEECARWHQPRVTVAQTWRAAA
;
A
#
# COMPACT_ATOMS: atom_id res chain seq x y z
N MET A 1 -8.73 -24.07 3.23
CA MET A 1 -9.66 -23.12 2.60
C MET A 1 -9.88 -22.01 3.61
N SER A 2 -9.27 -20.84 3.40
CA SER A 2 -9.44 -19.69 4.28
C SER A 2 -10.71 -18.97 3.84
N ASP A 3 -11.69 -18.88 4.74
CA ASP A 3 -12.93 -18.12 4.52
C ASP A 3 -12.56 -16.65 4.35
N ARG A 4 -12.55 -16.18 3.10
CA ARG A 4 -12.31 -14.77 2.80
C ARG A 4 -13.55 -13.98 3.16
N ILE A 5 -13.42 -13.10 4.15
CA ILE A 5 -14.45 -12.13 4.52
C ILE A 5 -14.67 -11.19 3.30
N PRO A 6 -15.91 -10.86 2.92
CA PRO A 6 -16.15 -9.87 1.86
C PRO A 6 -15.64 -8.48 2.26
N LEU A 7 -15.08 -7.71 1.32
CA LEU A 7 -14.50 -6.38 1.59
C LEU A 7 -15.52 -5.47 2.26
N GLU A 8 -16.77 -5.49 1.80
CA GLU A 8 -17.89 -4.74 2.36
C GLU A 8 -18.17 -5.06 3.85
N THR A 9 -17.91 -6.29 4.28
CA THR A 9 -18.08 -6.70 5.68
C THR A 9 -16.93 -6.18 6.54
N VAL A 10 -15.71 -6.16 6.01
CA VAL A 10 -14.58 -5.58 6.75
C VAL A 10 -14.72 -4.07 6.87
N PHE A 11 -15.28 -3.39 5.86
CA PHE A 11 -15.61 -1.97 5.95
C PHE A 11 -16.66 -1.67 7.02
N ALA A 12 -17.74 -2.45 7.09
CA ALA A 12 -18.72 -2.34 8.15
C ALA A 12 -18.12 -2.59 9.55
N CYS A 13 -17.09 -3.44 9.65
CA CYS A 13 -16.32 -3.65 10.87
C CYS A 13 -15.28 -2.54 11.16
N ALA A 14 -14.77 -1.82 10.16
CA ALA A 14 -13.82 -0.74 10.36
C ALA A 14 -14.47 0.54 10.93
N GLU A 15 -15.81 0.64 10.89
CA GLU A 15 -16.57 1.63 11.67
C GLU A 15 -16.62 1.31 13.18
N LEU A 16 -16.14 0.14 13.61
CA LEU A 16 -16.15 -0.23 15.02
C LEU A 16 -15.13 0.60 15.80
N ALA A 17 -15.64 1.32 16.80
CA ALA A 17 -14.88 2.13 17.73
C ALA A 17 -13.61 1.42 18.20
N ILE A 18 -12.46 2.03 17.94
CA ILE A 18 -11.17 1.59 18.47
C ILE A 18 -11.29 1.47 19.98
N THR A 19 -11.17 0.25 20.50
CA THR A 19 -11.25 0.04 21.95
C THR A 19 -10.06 0.70 22.63
N TRP A 20 -10.25 1.14 23.88
CA TRP A 20 -9.19 1.84 24.63
C TRP A 20 -7.86 1.06 24.71
N PRO A 21 -7.83 -0.27 24.90
CA PRO A 21 -6.58 -1.04 24.83
C PRO A 21 -5.84 -0.93 23.49
N ILE A 22 -6.57 -0.84 22.38
CA ILE A 22 -5.99 -0.68 21.04
C ILE A 22 -5.47 0.75 20.88
N ALA A 23 -6.25 1.75 21.31
CA ALA A 23 -5.79 3.15 21.30
C ALA A 23 -4.49 3.31 22.11
N GLN A 24 -4.37 2.63 23.26
CA GLN A 24 -3.14 2.59 24.05
C GLN A 24 -1.97 1.95 23.29
N ARG A 25 -2.20 0.85 22.57
CA ARG A 25 -1.16 0.22 21.72
C ARG A 25 -0.74 1.10 20.55
N LEU A 26 -1.68 1.82 19.94
CA LEU A 26 -1.43 2.78 18.87
C LEU A 26 -0.58 3.96 19.37
N ILE A 27 -0.96 4.52 20.52
CA ILE A 27 -0.19 5.59 21.19
C ILE A 27 1.20 5.09 21.56
N ALA A 28 1.32 3.89 22.15
CA ALA A 28 2.61 3.28 22.47
C ALA A 28 3.47 3.02 21.22
N SER A 29 2.82 2.76 20.09
CA SER A 29 3.46 2.59 18.78
C SER A 29 3.75 3.91 18.07
N ALA A 30 3.55 5.06 18.74
CA ALA A 30 3.72 6.42 18.20
C ALA A 30 2.82 6.75 16.99
N VAL A 31 1.68 6.06 16.83
CA VAL A 31 0.67 6.42 15.82
C VAL A 31 -0.12 7.62 16.35
N PRO A 32 -0.18 8.75 15.63
CA PRO A 32 -0.89 9.93 16.11
C PRO A 32 -2.39 9.68 16.29
N PRO A 33 -3.04 10.20 17.37
CA PRO A 33 -4.48 10.04 17.59
C PRO A 33 -5.36 10.52 16.44
N THR A 34 -4.90 11.53 15.71
CA THR A 34 -5.59 12.05 14.51
C THR A 34 -5.67 11.05 13.36
N VAL A 35 -4.85 9.99 13.36
CA VAL A 35 -4.86 8.96 12.31
C VAL A 35 -5.99 7.98 12.60
N PHE A 36 -6.11 7.53 13.84
CA PHE A 36 -7.09 6.50 14.19
C PHE A 36 -8.44 7.07 14.65
N ALA A 37 -8.53 8.40 14.83
CA ALA A 37 -9.80 9.12 14.90
C ALA A 37 -10.44 9.36 13.52
N ARG A 38 -9.78 9.00 12.41
CA ARG A 38 -10.37 9.10 11.06
C ARG A 38 -11.26 7.88 10.80
N PRO A 39 -12.58 8.07 10.57
CA PRO A 39 -13.46 6.98 10.17
C PRO A 39 -12.91 6.24 8.94
N GLY A 40 -12.96 4.90 8.96
CA GLY A 40 -12.57 4.06 7.82
C GLY A 40 -11.06 3.91 7.55
N LEU A 41 -10.19 4.62 8.27
CA LEU A 41 -8.73 4.52 8.04
C LEU A 41 -8.08 3.34 8.77
N VAL A 42 -8.62 2.94 9.92
CA VAL A 42 -8.02 1.89 10.76
C VAL A 42 -9.11 1.06 11.42
N GLY A 43 -9.24 -0.20 11.00
CA GLY A 43 -10.01 -1.24 11.69
C GLY A 43 -9.12 -2.07 12.60
N VAL A 44 -9.72 -2.87 13.49
CA VAL A 44 -8.97 -3.79 14.35
C VAL A 44 -9.57 -5.17 14.29
N LEU A 45 -8.72 -6.15 13.99
CA LEU A 45 -9.08 -7.56 13.90
C LEU A 45 -8.09 -8.34 14.75
N GLU A 46 -8.59 -9.00 15.82
CA GLU A 46 -7.81 -9.95 16.63
C GLU A 46 -6.45 -9.43 17.15
N GLY A 47 -6.35 -8.12 17.45
CA GLY A 47 -5.12 -7.51 17.96
C GLY A 47 -4.15 -7.00 16.90
N ALA A 48 -4.51 -7.08 15.62
CA ALA A 48 -3.83 -6.44 14.51
C ALA A 48 -4.57 -5.18 14.04
N LEU A 49 -3.83 -4.21 13.50
CA LEU A 49 -4.44 -3.11 12.76
C LEU A 49 -4.78 -3.56 11.36
N VAL A 50 -5.92 -3.14 10.84
CA VAL A 50 -6.28 -3.31 9.44
C VAL A 50 -6.38 -1.94 8.81
N VAL A 51 -5.60 -1.70 7.75
CA VAL A 51 -5.65 -0.45 6.99
C VAL A 51 -6.06 -0.72 5.55
N PRO A 52 -6.90 0.14 4.96
CA PRO A 52 -7.19 0.06 3.54
C PRO A 52 -5.95 0.38 2.69
N ALA A 53 -5.81 -0.33 1.59
CA ALA A 53 -4.85 -0.04 0.53
C ALA A 53 -5.60 0.17 -0.77
N GLY A 54 -5.32 1.28 -1.45
CA GLY A 54 -6.08 1.74 -2.59
C GLY A 54 -5.87 3.23 -2.80
N TRP A 55 -6.89 3.87 -3.36
CA TRP A 55 -6.88 5.31 -3.61
C TRP A 55 -7.65 6.02 -2.50
N ALA A 56 -6.96 6.86 -1.73
CA ALA A 56 -7.59 7.79 -0.81
C ALA A 56 -7.84 9.12 -1.52
N ASP A 57 -9.02 9.70 -1.34
CA ASP A 57 -9.35 11.02 -1.88
C ASP A 57 -10.00 11.90 -0.81
N TRP A 58 -9.89 13.21 -0.97
CA TRP A 58 -10.60 14.19 -0.15
C TRP A 58 -11.93 14.50 -0.82
N HIS A 59 -13.03 14.03 -0.24
CA HIS A 59 -14.37 14.43 -0.63
C HIS A 59 -14.88 15.57 0.25
N ASP A 60 -15.93 16.27 -0.19
CA ASP A 60 -16.54 17.38 0.56
C ASP A 60 -17.06 16.92 1.95
N ASP A 61 -17.41 15.65 2.09
CA ASP A 61 -17.85 15.03 3.35
C ASP A 61 -16.68 14.55 4.23
N GLY A 62 -15.43 14.78 3.81
CA GLY A 62 -14.20 14.39 4.51
C GLY A 62 -13.33 13.39 3.73
N PRO A 63 -12.25 12.90 4.36
CA PRO A 63 -11.37 11.92 3.74
C PRO A 63 -12.13 10.61 3.49
N GLY A 64 -12.16 10.15 2.24
CA GLY A 64 -12.81 8.93 1.80
C GLY A 64 -11.85 7.98 1.09
N TRP A 65 -12.29 6.74 0.95
CA TRP A 65 -11.61 5.74 0.14
C TRP A 65 -12.52 5.37 -1.03
N PRO A 66 -12.56 6.19 -2.10
CA PRO A 66 -13.41 5.90 -3.27
C PRO A 66 -13.08 4.56 -3.90
N GLU A 67 -11.84 4.08 -3.73
CA GLU A 67 -11.41 2.78 -4.22
C GLU A 67 -10.49 2.08 -3.20
N VAL A 68 -10.96 1.00 -2.60
CA VAL A 68 -10.11 0.08 -1.83
C VAL A 68 -9.88 -1.19 -2.62
N ARG A 69 -8.61 -1.45 -2.90
CA ARG A 69 -8.15 -2.59 -3.69
C ARG A 69 -7.67 -3.75 -2.82
N ASP A 70 -7.29 -3.45 -1.59
CA ASP A 70 -6.83 -4.45 -0.61
C ASP A 70 -6.97 -3.93 0.82
N LEU A 71 -6.79 -4.83 1.78
CA LEU A 71 -6.66 -4.52 3.19
C LEU A 71 -5.34 -5.09 3.69
N VAL A 72 -4.65 -4.32 4.53
CA VAL A 72 -3.35 -4.71 5.08
C VAL A 72 -3.50 -4.90 6.58
N GLN A 73 -3.29 -6.13 7.02
CA GLN A 73 -3.20 -6.46 8.42
C GLN A 73 -1.77 -6.22 8.92
N ILE A 74 -1.61 -5.43 9.97
CA ILE A 74 -0.35 -5.09 10.62
C ILE A 74 -0.36 -5.69 12.03
N ASP A 75 0.57 -6.59 12.31
CA ASP A 75 0.71 -7.15 13.65
C ASP A 75 1.33 -6.11 14.59
N LEU A 76 0.59 -5.67 15.60
CA LEU A 76 1.10 -4.70 16.57
C LEU A 76 2.16 -5.27 17.51
N SER A 77 2.24 -6.59 17.65
CA SER A 77 3.28 -7.27 18.43
C SER A 77 4.58 -7.46 17.64
N ALA A 78 4.51 -7.46 16.31
CA ALA A 78 5.64 -7.51 15.40
C ALA A 78 5.42 -6.56 14.20
N PRO A 79 5.57 -5.24 14.39
CA PRO A 79 5.19 -4.21 13.40
C PRO A 79 5.88 -4.27 12.04
N GLU A 80 7.03 -4.93 11.97
CA GLU A 80 7.75 -5.24 10.76
C GLU A 80 7.08 -6.34 9.93
N THR A 81 6.03 -6.98 10.46
CA THR A 81 5.25 -8.03 9.83
C THR A 81 3.87 -7.47 9.46
N TRP A 82 3.48 -7.71 8.21
CA TRP A 82 2.18 -7.35 7.70
C TRP A 82 1.74 -8.37 6.65
N GLN A 83 0.45 -8.42 6.41
CA GLN A 83 -0.16 -9.32 5.45
C GLN A 83 -1.22 -8.57 4.63
N PRO A 84 -1.08 -8.51 3.30
CA PRO A 84 -2.20 -8.15 2.43
C PRO A 84 -3.26 -9.26 2.50
N LEU A 85 -4.53 -8.90 2.65
CA LEU A 85 -5.61 -9.88 2.76
C LEU A 85 -6.02 -10.45 1.39
N TYR A 86 -5.95 -9.64 0.34
CA TYR A 86 -6.33 -10.04 -1.02
C TYR A 86 -5.17 -10.00 -2.01
N GLY A 87 -4.12 -9.22 -1.75
CA GLY A 87 -2.96 -9.05 -2.65
C GLY A 87 -3.25 -8.16 -3.86
N GLY A 88 -4.29 -7.30 -3.78
CA GLY A 88 -4.75 -6.46 -4.89
C GLY A 88 -4.06 -5.11 -5.00
N CYS A 89 -3.30 -4.70 -3.97
CA CYS A 89 -2.64 -3.41 -3.92
C CYS A 89 -1.20 -3.57 -3.40
N PRO A 90 -0.17 -3.45 -4.26
CA PRO A 90 1.21 -3.69 -3.83
C PRO A 90 1.83 -2.50 -3.11
N ILE A 91 1.14 -1.35 -3.00
CA ILE A 91 1.64 -0.11 -2.41
C ILE A 91 0.55 0.59 -1.59
N LEU A 92 0.91 1.09 -0.40
CA LEU A 92 0.13 2.08 0.34
C LEU A 92 0.50 3.49 -0.11
N GLY A 93 -0.48 4.41 -0.08
CA GLY A 93 -0.27 5.82 -0.42
C GLY A 93 -0.17 6.06 -1.92
N LEU A 94 -1.01 5.42 -2.74
CA LEU A 94 -1.01 5.60 -4.20
C LEU A 94 -1.25 7.06 -4.59
N GLU A 95 -2.13 7.74 -3.86
CA GLU A 95 -2.41 9.17 -4.03
C GLU A 95 -1.16 10.04 -3.82
N GLN A 96 -0.24 9.62 -2.94
CA GLN A 96 1.02 10.32 -2.72
C GLN A 96 2.00 10.09 -3.87
N VAL A 97 1.92 8.94 -4.54
CA VAL A 97 2.70 8.66 -5.75
C VAL A 97 2.24 9.56 -6.90
N ASP A 98 0.93 9.65 -7.12
CA ASP A 98 0.39 10.52 -8.16
C ASP A 98 0.66 11.99 -7.86
N HIS A 99 0.51 12.41 -6.60
CA HIS A 99 0.87 13.75 -6.19
C HIS A 99 2.36 14.05 -6.44
N ALA A 100 3.26 13.12 -6.12
CA ALA A 100 4.69 13.27 -6.40
C ALA A 100 4.98 13.43 -7.90
N ALA A 101 4.30 12.65 -8.74
CA ALA A 101 4.44 12.73 -10.20
C ALA A 101 3.87 14.03 -10.79
N ILE A 102 2.66 14.43 -10.35
CA ILE A 102 1.95 15.61 -10.86
C ILE A 102 2.67 16.91 -10.47
N PHE A 103 3.17 17.00 -9.24
CA PHE A 103 3.76 18.22 -8.70
C PHE A 103 5.29 18.23 -8.74
N ASP A 104 5.91 17.27 -9.42
CA ASP A 104 7.37 17.13 -9.53
C ASP A 104 8.10 17.15 -8.16
N HIS A 105 7.51 16.46 -7.18
CA HIS A 105 8.02 16.39 -5.81
C HIS A 105 8.64 15.02 -5.50
N PRO A 106 9.68 14.95 -4.65
CA PRO A 106 10.21 13.66 -4.21
C PRO A 106 9.16 12.86 -3.43
N LEU A 107 8.97 11.60 -3.80
CA LEU A 107 8.15 10.64 -3.06
C LEU A 107 8.93 10.11 -1.85
N VAL A 108 8.36 10.21 -0.64
CA VAL A 108 8.94 9.55 0.54
C VAL A 108 8.49 8.10 0.58
N LEU A 109 9.45 7.17 0.67
CA LEU A 109 9.18 5.74 0.79
C LEU A 109 9.51 5.23 2.20
N HIS A 110 8.48 4.71 2.86
CA HIS A 110 8.56 4.09 4.18
C HIS A 110 8.90 2.61 4.07
N ARG A 111 9.53 2.08 5.12
CA ARG A 111 9.95 0.67 5.15
C ARG A 111 8.79 -0.26 5.51
N HIS A 112 7.90 0.19 6.40
CA HIS A 112 6.83 -0.61 6.97
C HIS A 112 5.50 0.16 6.93
N PRO A 113 4.35 -0.53 6.82
CA PRO A 113 3.04 0.10 6.88
C PRO A 113 2.81 0.91 8.16
N LEU A 114 3.36 0.48 9.29
CA LEU A 114 3.27 1.25 10.53
C LEU A 114 4.02 2.59 10.46
N ASP A 115 5.15 2.65 9.75
CA ASP A 115 5.89 3.90 9.57
C ASP A 115 5.10 4.90 8.69
N TRP A 116 4.41 4.38 7.67
CA TRP A 116 3.46 5.18 6.87
C TRP A 116 2.30 5.72 7.72
N LEU A 117 1.74 4.90 8.62
CA LEU A 117 0.72 5.37 9.58
C LEU A 117 1.26 6.43 10.54
N ARG A 118 2.48 6.27 11.05
CA ARG A 118 3.16 7.27 11.90
C ARG A 118 3.33 8.59 11.16
N ALA A 119 3.61 8.54 9.86
CA ALA A 119 3.67 9.67 8.95
C ALA A 119 2.29 10.22 8.54
N ARG A 120 1.20 9.77 9.17
CA ARG A 120 -0.18 10.19 8.91
C ARG A 120 -0.65 9.93 7.47
N GLY A 121 -0.09 8.89 6.85
CA GLY A 121 -0.36 8.53 5.46
C GLY A 121 0.46 9.32 4.43
N ALA A 122 1.39 10.19 4.86
CA ALA A 122 2.26 10.91 3.93
C ALA A 122 3.33 9.99 3.32
N GLY A 123 3.53 10.09 2.01
CA GLY A 123 4.41 9.21 1.25
C GLY A 123 3.79 7.83 0.96
N ALA A 124 4.63 6.86 0.61
CA ALA A 124 4.20 5.53 0.20
C ALA A 124 4.92 4.41 0.96
N CYS A 125 4.39 3.20 0.89
CA CYS A 125 5.02 1.99 1.42
C CYS A 125 4.80 0.80 0.48
N VAL A 126 5.87 0.08 0.11
CA VAL A 126 5.75 -1.15 -0.70
C VAL A 126 5.29 -2.31 0.18
N LEU A 127 4.14 -2.89 -0.16
CA LEU A 127 3.54 -4.04 0.49
C LEU A 127 3.97 -5.35 -0.14
N ASP A 128 4.09 -5.38 -1.48
CA ASP A 128 4.49 -6.54 -2.25
C ASP A 128 5.68 -6.18 -3.16
N TRP A 129 6.83 -6.73 -2.80
CA TRP A 129 8.08 -6.55 -3.54
C TRP A 129 8.16 -7.43 -4.80
N SER A 130 7.24 -8.38 -4.99
CA SER A 130 7.18 -9.23 -6.20
C SER A 130 6.43 -8.57 -7.37
N ALA A 131 5.71 -7.47 -7.12
CA ALA A 131 5.06 -6.68 -8.16
C ALA A 131 6.06 -5.94 -9.08
N ASP A 132 5.59 -5.47 -10.25
CA ASP A 132 6.38 -4.54 -11.09
C ASP A 132 6.31 -3.13 -10.51
N LEU A 133 7.26 -2.80 -9.64
CA LEU A 133 7.29 -1.50 -8.98
C LEU A 133 7.48 -0.32 -9.96
N ARG A 134 7.99 -0.54 -11.17
CA ARG A 134 8.12 0.56 -12.15
C ARG A 134 6.76 1.07 -12.62
N PHE A 135 5.78 0.17 -12.73
CA PHE A 135 4.40 0.56 -13.04
C PHE A 135 3.82 1.44 -11.93
N TRP A 136 4.07 1.07 -10.67
CA TRP A 136 3.41 1.72 -9.54
C TRP A 136 4.08 3.00 -9.06
N ILE A 137 5.42 3.10 -9.07
CA ILE A 137 6.16 4.27 -8.54
C ILE A 137 7.12 4.89 -9.54
N GLY A 138 7.21 4.35 -10.77
CA GLY A 138 8.16 4.84 -11.78
C GLY A 138 7.88 6.23 -12.32
N GLN A 139 6.70 6.81 -12.04
CA GLN A 139 6.36 8.18 -12.43
C GLN A 139 6.86 9.23 -11.42
N ALA A 140 7.26 8.82 -10.22
CA ALA A 140 7.83 9.76 -9.25
C ALA A 140 9.20 10.25 -9.73
N PRO A 141 9.47 11.58 -9.74
CA PRO A 141 10.73 12.13 -10.27
C PRO A 141 11.94 11.76 -9.41
N ALA A 142 11.73 11.59 -8.11
CA ALA A 142 12.73 11.13 -7.16
C ALA A 142 12.04 10.36 -6.02
N ILE A 143 12.77 9.42 -5.41
CA ILE A 143 12.28 8.65 -4.25
C ILE A 143 13.28 8.78 -3.10
N THR A 144 12.79 9.28 -1.96
CA THR A 144 13.56 9.40 -0.72
C THR A 144 13.22 8.24 0.20
N CYS A 145 14.20 7.39 0.51
CA CYS A 145 14.03 6.25 1.40
C CYS A 145 14.51 6.59 2.82
N ALA A 146 13.78 6.14 3.85
CA ALA A 146 14.15 6.36 5.26
C ALA A 146 15.49 5.70 5.67
N THR A 147 15.93 4.65 4.96
CA THR A 147 17.19 3.94 5.27
C THR A 147 17.95 3.56 4.01
N ARG A 148 19.28 3.42 4.15
CA ARG A 148 20.16 2.93 3.07
C ARG A 148 19.78 1.52 2.60
N GLY A 149 19.36 0.66 3.53
CA GLY A 149 18.92 -0.70 3.19
C GLY A 149 17.68 -0.72 2.31
N LEU A 150 16.70 0.13 2.61
CA LEU A 150 15.51 0.30 1.78
C LEU A 150 15.86 0.85 0.39
N ALA A 151 16.72 1.87 0.32
CA ALA A 151 17.17 2.43 -0.95
C ALA A 151 17.87 1.38 -1.84
N LYS A 152 18.74 0.56 -1.23
CA LYS A 152 19.42 -0.54 -1.92
C LYS A 152 18.41 -1.57 -2.47
N ARG A 153 17.50 -2.05 -1.62
CA ARG A 153 16.46 -3.02 -2.01
C ARG A 153 15.58 -2.48 -3.14
N LEU A 154 15.19 -1.21 -3.06
CA LEU A 154 14.40 -0.55 -4.10
C LEU A 154 15.13 -0.52 -5.43
N LYS A 155 16.40 -0.10 -5.42
CA LYS A 155 17.22 -0.04 -6.63
C LYS A 155 17.36 -1.41 -7.29
N GLU A 156 17.73 -2.43 -6.51
CA GLU A 156 17.84 -3.82 -6.99
C GLU A 156 16.52 -4.30 -7.60
N ARG A 157 15.40 -3.98 -6.94
CA ARG A 157 14.09 -4.39 -7.45
C ARG A 157 13.69 -3.68 -8.74
N LEU A 158 13.94 -2.38 -8.87
CA LEU A 158 13.65 -1.63 -10.10
C LEU A 158 14.49 -2.15 -11.28
N GLU A 159 15.76 -2.48 -11.03
CA GLU A 159 16.66 -3.10 -12.01
C GLU A 159 16.17 -4.50 -12.43
N GLU A 160 15.68 -5.31 -11.49
CA GLU A 160 15.03 -6.58 -11.79
C GLU A 160 13.81 -6.40 -12.70
N CYS A 161 12.87 -5.55 -12.30
CA CYS A 161 11.65 -5.28 -13.06
C CYS A 161 11.94 -4.84 -14.51
N ALA A 162 13.02 -4.08 -14.71
CA ALA A 162 13.48 -3.66 -16.04
C ALA A 162 13.92 -4.83 -16.93
N ARG A 163 14.49 -5.89 -16.35
CA ARG A 163 14.92 -7.09 -17.09
C ARG A 163 13.73 -7.97 -17.50
N TRP A 164 12.72 -8.08 -16.66
CA TRP A 164 11.57 -8.97 -16.90
C TRP A 164 10.62 -8.47 -18.00
N HIS A 165 10.60 -7.17 -18.29
CA HIS A 165 9.67 -6.55 -19.25
C HIS A 165 10.14 -6.55 -20.71
N GLN A 166 10.91 -7.54 -21.13
CA GLN A 166 11.17 -7.74 -22.56
C GLN A 166 10.09 -8.66 -23.12
N PRO A 167 9.06 -8.14 -23.82
CA PRO A 167 8.09 -9.01 -24.47
C PRO A 167 8.85 -9.91 -25.45
N ARG A 168 8.65 -11.23 -25.34
CA ARG A 168 9.10 -12.15 -26.39
C ARG A 168 8.25 -11.88 -27.62
N VAL A 169 8.83 -11.22 -28.61
CA VAL A 169 8.21 -11.00 -29.91
C VAL A 169 8.43 -12.25 -30.75
N THR A 170 7.39 -13.06 -30.91
CA THR A 170 7.35 -14.16 -31.88
C THR A 170 6.55 -13.75 -33.10
N VAL A 171 7.12 -13.94 -34.30
CA VAL A 171 6.41 -13.74 -35.56
C VAL A 171 5.55 -14.96 -35.83
N ALA A 172 4.22 -14.78 -35.93
CA ALA A 172 3.33 -15.83 -36.42
C ALA A 172 3.70 -16.14 -37.88
N GLN A 173 4.01 -17.40 -38.20
CA GLN A 173 4.18 -17.82 -39.59
C GLN A 173 2.87 -17.52 -40.32
N THR A 174 2.91 -16.60 -41.27
CA THR A 174 1.81 -16.37 -42.19
C THR A 174 1.51 -17.69 -42.89
N TRP A 175 0.32 -18.23 -42.64
CA TRP A 175 -0.19 -19.38 -43.36
C TRP A 175 -0.11 -19.03 -44.86
N ARG A 176 0.69 -19.77 -45.62
CA ARG A 176 0.57 -19.76 -47.08
C ARG A 176 -0.60 -20.65 -47.40
N ALA A 177 -1.67 -20.08 -47.98
CA ALA A 177 -2.67 -20.87 -48.68
C ALA A 177 -1.91 -21.71 -49.70
N ALA A 178 -1.94 -23.04 -49.54
CA ALA A 178 -1.51 -23.94 -50.60
C ALA A 178 -2.44 -23.69 -51.79
N ALA A 179 -1.85 -23.32 -52.93
CA ALA A 179 -2.52 -23.18 -54.21
C ALA A 179 -2.83 -24.55 -54.81
#